data_AF-A0A091BV09-F1
#
_entry.id   AF-A0A091BV09-F1
#
_cell.length_a   1.000
_cell.length_b   1.000
_cell.length_c   1.000
_cell.angle_alpha   90.00
_cell.angle_beta   90.00
_cell.angle_gamma   90.00
#
_symmetry.space_group_name_H-M   'P 1'
#
loop_
_entity.id
_entity.type
_entity.pdbx_description
1 polymer ?
#
loop_
_entity_poly.entity_id
_entity_poly.type
_entity_poly.pdbx_seq_one_letter_code
_entity_poly.pdbx_strand_id
1 'polypeptide(L)' 'MKLVKKLKNEIERGTDMMIKLYAINIISGNYQYAKVPKCLKPKVKAQIALMVEDDELLAKLTQETAE' A
#
# COMPACT_ATOMS: atom_id res chain seq x y z
N MET A 1 9.00 21.53 20.94
CA MET A 1 8.86 21.25 19.48
C MET A 1 9.64 20.03 18.97
N LYS A 2 10.85 19.72 19.46
CA LYS A 2 11.67 18.57 18.98
C LYS A 2 10.97 17.20 19.16
N LEU A 3 10.27 17.00 20.28
CA LEU A 3 9.55 15.76 20.58
C LEU A 3 8.39 15.49 19.61
N VAL A 4 7.58 16.53 19.32
CA VAL A 4 6.44 16.45 18.38
C VAL A 4 6.92 16.12 16.97
N LYS A 5 8.03 16.73 16.52
CA LYS A 5 8.64 16.40 15.22
C LYS A 5 9.12 14.95 15.16
N LYS A 6 9.74 14.44 16.23
CA LYS A 6 10.19 13.05 16.31
C LYS A 6 9.01 12.08 16.22
N LEU A 7 7.94 12.32 16.99
CA LEU A 7 6.74 11.49 16.98
C LEU A 7 6.07 11.46 15.61
N LYS A 8 5.95 12.62 14.96
CA LYS A 8 5.41 12.73 13.59
C LYS A 8 6.22 11.89 12.60
N ASN A 9 7.54 11.99 12.64
CA ASN A 9 8.42 11.22 11.75
C ASN A 9 8.29 9.71 11.98
N GLU A 10 8.16 9.26 13.23
CA GLU A 10 7.96 7.83 13.55
C GLU A 10 6.62 7.32 13.02
N ILE A 11 5.54 8.09 13.17
CA ILE A 11 4.21 7.75 12.64
C ILE A 11 4.23 7.70 11.11
N GLU A 12 4.85 8.68 10.45
CA GLU A 12 4.97 8.71 8.99
C GLU A 12 5.76 7.51 8.47
N ARG A 13 6.88 7.15 9.13
CA ARG A 13 7.67 5.96 8.79
C ARG A 13 6.90 4.66 9.01
N GLY A 14 6.17 4.54 10.11
CA GLY A 14 5.34 3.36 10.39
C GLY A 14 4.24 3.19 9.35
N THR A 15 3.59 4.30 8.96
CA THR A 15 2.56 4.32 7.93
C THR A 15 3.14 3.93 6.56
N ASP A 16 4.30 4.47 6.19
CA ASP A 16 5.01 4.13 4.95
C ASP A 16 5.38 2.63 4.89
N MET A 17 5.89 2.08 5.98
CA MET A 17 6.22 0.66 6.09
C MET A 17 4.97 -0.22 5.90
N MET A 18 3.85 0.14 6.52
CA MET A 18 2.60 -0.60 6.36
C MET A 18 2.09 -0.59 4.91
N ILE A 19 2.18 0.54 4.22
CA ILE A 19 1.78 0.65 2.81
C ILE A 19 2.62 -0.29 1.93
N LYS A 20 3.94 -0.33 2.14
CA LYS A 20 4.86 -1.22 1.42
C LYS A 20 4.56 -2.69 1.70
N LEU A 21 4.28 -3.05 2.95
CA LEU A 21 3.90 -4.43 3.31
C LEU A 21 2.59 -4.85 2.63
N TYR A 22 1.59 -3.97 2.56
CA TYR A 22 0.37 -4.26 1.80
C TYR A 22 0.67 -4.48 0.31
N ALA A 23 1.44 -3.58 -0.31
CA ALA A 23 1.80 -3.69 -1.72
C ALA A 23 2.51 -5.02 -2.03
N ILE A 24 3.54 -5.38 -1.25
CA ILE A 24 4.29 -6.63 -1.42
C ILE A 24 3.37 -7.85 -1.27
N ASN A 25 2.52 -7.88 -0.25
CA ASN A 25 1.63 -9.02 -0.02
C ASN A 25 0.57 -9.17 -1.12
N ILE A 26 0.12 -8.06 -1.72
CA ILE A 26 -0.81 -8.08 -2.85
C ILE A 26 -0.11 -8.61 -4.11
N ILE A 27 1.08 -8.09 -4.42
CA ILE A 27 1.89 -8.56 -5.56
C ILE A 27 2.21 -10.05 -5.42
N SER A 28 2.50 -10.51 -4.20
CA SER A 28 2.81 -11.91 -3.90
C SER A 28 1.59 -12.83 -3.89
N GLY A 29 0.36 -12.30 -4.06
CA GLY A 29 -0.88 -13.07 -4.00
C GLY A 29 -1.31 -13.51 -2.59
N ASN A 30 -0.64 -13.03 -1.55
CA ASN A 30 -0.91 -13.39 -0.15
C ASN A 30 -2.00 -12.52 0.49
N TYR A 31 -2.40 -11.43 -0.17
CA TYR A 31 -3.42 -10.51 0.33
C TYR A 31 -4.23 -9.90 -0.81
N GLN A 32 -5.51 -9.63 -0.57
CA GLN A 32 -6.42 -9.06 -1.58
C GLN A 32 -6.49 -7.54 -1.42
N TYR A 33 -6.33 -6.79 -2.52
CA TYR A 33 -6.45 -5.33 -2.51
C TYR A 33 -7.81 -4.85 -1.99
N ALA A 34 -8.88 -5.61 -2.24
CA ALA A 34 -10.22 -5.35 -1.71
C ALA A 34 -10.26 -5.22 -0.17
N LYS A 35 -9.39 -5.95 0.54
CA LYS A 35 -9.28 -5.98 2.01
C LYS A 35 -8.38 -4.89 2.58
N VAL A 36 -7.78 -4.04 1.75
CA VAL A 36 -6.99 -2.89 2.20
C VAL A 36 -7.93 -1.82 2.77
N PRO A 37 -7.61 -1.19 3.92
CA PRO A 37 -8.40 -0.09 4.46
C PRO A 37 -8.61 1.04 3.44
N LYS A 38 -9.84 1.58 3.35
CA LYS A 38 -10.22 2.60 2.35
C LYS A 38 -9.28 3.80 2.31
N CYS A 39 -8.78 4.24 3.47
CA CYS A 39 -7.86 5.37 3.59
C CYS A 39 -6.43 5.08 3.06
N LEU A 40 -6.01 3.81 3.03
CA LEU A 40 -4.69 3.39 2.57
C LEU A 40 -4.69 2.91 1.12
N LYS A 41 -5.84 2.48 0.59
CA LYS A 41 -6.01 2.00 -0.80
C LYS A 41 -5.30 2.86 -1.85
N PRO A 42 -5.50 4.19 -1.93
CA PRO A 42 -4.83 5.01 -2.94
C PRO A 42 -3.30 4.97 -2.83
N LYS A 43 -2.78 4.96 -1.60
CA LYS A 43 -1.34 4.92 -1.33
C LYS A 43 -0.75 3.55 -1.64
N VAL A 44 -1.46 2.48 -1.30
CA VAL A 44 -1.07 1.10 -1.63
C VAL A 44 -1.08 0.89 -3.14
N LYS A 45 -2.10 1.37 -3.86
CA LYS A 45 -2.15 1.31 -5.33
C LYS A 45 -0.99 2.06 -5.97
N ALA A 46 -0.67 3.26 -5.51
CA ALA A 46 0.49 4.00 -5.98
C ALA A 46 1.80 3.23 -5.73
N GLN A 47 1.95 2.59 -4.56
CA GLN A 47 3.13 1.78 -4.27
C GLN A 47 3.22 0.53 -5.14
N ILE A 48 2.09 -0.13 -5.44
CA ILE A 48 2.07 -1.29 -6.36
C ILE A 48 2.46 -0.84 -7.77
N ALA A 49 1.96 0.30 -8.25
CA ALA A 49 2.32 0.86 -9.56
C ALA A 49 3.84 1.08 -9.69
N LEU A 50 4.48 1.60 -8.63
CA LEU A 50 5.93 1.78 -8.58
C LEU A 50 6.73 0.47 -8.56
N MET A 51 6.13 -0.66 -8.14
CA MET A 51 6.82 -1.94 -8.01
C MET A 51 6.62 -2.85 -9.22
N VAL A 52 5.51 -2.68 -9.92
CA VAL A 52 5.07 -3.57 -11.01
C VAL A 52 5.39 -2.98 -12.39
N GLU A 53 5.43 -1.65 -12.52
CA GLU A 53 5.74 -0.93 -13.77
C GLU A 53 4.93 -1.39 -15.01
N ASP A 54 3.80 -2.08 -14.80
CA ASP A 54 2.89 -2.63 -15.81
C ASP A 54 1.44 -2.31 -15.42
N ASP A 55 0.76 -1.55 -16.28
CA ASP A 55 -0.60 -1.07 -16.06
C ASP A 55 -1.65 -2.18 -16.12
N GLU A 56 -1.47 -3.22 -16.92
CA GLU A 56 -2.39 -4.36 -17.00
C GLU A 56 -2.31 -5.20 -15.72
N LEU A 57 -1.08 -5.44 -15.25
CA LEU A 57 -0.85 -6.18 -14.02
C LEU A 57 -1.32 -5.36 -12.80
N LEU A 58 -1.11 -4.05 -12.79
CA LEU A 58 -1.66 -3.15 -11.77
C LEU A 58 -3.19 -3.21 -11.73
N ALA A 59 -3.86 -3.21 -12.88
CA ALA A 59 -5.31 -3.33 -12.95
C ALA A 59 -5.79 -4.66 -12.35
N LYS A 60 -5.15 -5.78 -12.70
CA LYS A 60 -5.45 -7.11 -12.13
C LYS A 60 -5.24 -7.15 -10.62
N LEU A 61 -4.11 -6.67 -10.12
CA LEU A 61 -3.78 -6.69 -8.70
C LEU A 61 -4.65 -5.74 -7.85
N THR A 62 -5.22 -4.71 -8.46
CA THR A 62 -6.07 -3.72 -7.78
C THR A 62 -7.57 -3.91 -8.04
N GLN A 63 -7.97 -5.03 -8.64
CA GLN A 63 -9.38 -5.40 -8.72
C GLN A 63 -9.99 -5.57 -7.32
N GLU A 64 -11.20 -5.03 -7.15
CA GLU A 64 -11.94 -5.09 -5.89
C GLU A 64 -12.90 -6.29 -5.80
N THR A 65 -13.07 -7.00 -6.92
CA THR A 65 -13.93 -8.19 -7.03
C THR A 65 -13.04 -9.42 -7.08
N ALA A 66 -13.14 -10.28 -6.07
CA ALA A 66 -12.71 -11.66 -6.22
C ALA A 66 -13.82 -12.37 -7.02
N GLU A 67 -13.50 -12.86 -8.22
CA GLU A 67 -14.22 -14.02 -8.75
C GLU A 67 -13.86 -15.26 -7.91
#